data_AF-A0A7V9GAI9-F1
#
_entry.id   AF-A0A7V9GAI9-F1
#
_cell.length_a   1.000
_cell.length_b   1.000
_cell.length_c   1.000
_cell.angle_alpha   90.00
_cell.angle_beta   90.00
_cell.angle_gamma   90.00
#
_symmetry.space_group_name_H-M   'P 1'
#
loop_
_entity.id
_entity.type
_entity.pdbx_description
1 polymer ?
#
loop_
_entity_poly.entity_id
_entity_poly.type
_entity_poly.pdbx_seq_one_letter_code
_entity_poly.pdbx_strand_id
1 'polypeptide(L)'
;MHESKLKVSIYDYREIFDRYLGLTISKRGEAKKTADTEKEIFRITGHKQVELAAICLQRRNQKRLFYHHTLARQDFLQFIAKLFKVSSGKIKLGNLSVEFVKLLDDTEAQTALEKLFAENSQTDKQSVVKHLEKDLWNPNKHAPLSVNPISTHLPSMTTTANLPVKD
;
A
#
# COMPACT_ATOMS: atom_id res chain seq x y z
N MET A 1 6.73 22.63 5.91
CA MET A 1 5.94 21.59 5.22
C MET A 1 4.87 21.12 6.20
N HIS A 2 3.60 21.46 5.95
CA HIS A 2 2.50 20.94 6.77
C HIS A 2 2.24 19.49 6.40
N GLU A 3 2.59 18.55 7.26
CA GLU A 3 1.98 17.22 7.24
C GLU A 3 0.49 17.39 7.51
N SER A 4 -0.32 17.32 6.44
CA SER A 4 -1.76 17.16 6.59
C SER A 4 -1.98 15.80 7.24
N LYS A 5 -2.18 15.79 8.57
CA LYS A 5 -2.64 14.60 9.30
C LYS A 5 -3.86 14.06 8.57
N LEU A 6 -3.71 12.90 7.92
CA LEU A 6 -4.80 12.14 7.33
C LEU A 6 -5.82 11.86 8.42
N LYS A 7 -6.87 12.68 8.50
CA LYS A 7 -8.01 12.45 9.39
C LYS A 7 -8.89 11.41 8.72
N VAL A 8 -8.70 10.16 9.11
CA VAL A 8 -9.60 9.08 8.73
C VAL A 8 -10.77 9.10 9.69
N SER A 9 -11.97 9.39 9.18
CA SER A 9 -13.21 9.39 9.95
C SER A 9 -13.68 7.95 10.22
N ILE A 10 -14.07 7.66 11.46
CA ILE A 10 -14.61 6.36 11.85
C ILE A 10 -15.96 6.08 11.18
N TYR A 11 -16.72 7.13 10.86
CA TYR A 11 -18.00 7.00 10.16
C TYR A 11 -17.80 6.54 8.72
N ASP A 12 -16.83 7.14 8.03
CA ASP A 12 -16.48 6.78 6.65
C ASP A 12 -15.97 5.34 6.59
N TYR A 13 -15.17 4.92 7.59
CA TYR A 13 -14.74 3.53 7.69
C TYR A 13 -15.94 2.58 7.78
N ARG A 14 -16.83 2.84 8.73
CA ARG A 14 -17.99 1.99 8.97
C ARG A 14 -18.87 1.92 7.73
N GLU A 15 -19.12 3.05 7.08
CA GLU A 15 -19.93 3.09 5.87
C GLU A 15 -19.30 2.27 4.73
N ILE A 16 -18.00 2.45 4.47
CA ILE A 16 -17.28 1.70 3.43
C ILE A 16 -17.30 0.20 3.75
N PHE A 17 -17.04 -0.15 5.01
CA PHE A 17 -17.00 -1.53 5.48
C PHE A 17 -18.38 -2.21 5.39
N ASP A 18 -19.42 -1.60 5.95
CA ASP A 18 -20.78 -2.13 5.95
C ASP A 18 -21.31 -2.28 4.51
N ARG A 19 -21.00 -1.31 3.64
CA ARG A 19 -21.38 -1.36 2.22
C ARG A 19 -20.67 -2.49 1.47
N TYR A 20 -19.36 -2.63 1.63
CA TYR A 20 -18.60 -3.72 1.01
C TYR A 20 -19.11 -5.08 1.50
N LEU A 21 -19.19 -5.28 2.83
CA LEU A 21 -19.68 -6.50 3.44
C LEU A 21 -21.10 -6.86 2.96
N GLY A 22 -22.03 -5.91 3.02
CA GLY A 22 -23.41 -6.10 2.59
C GLY A 22 -23.50 -6.53 1.13
N LEU A 23 -22.79 -5.85 0.23
CA LEU A 23 -22.79 -6.20 -1.19
C LEU A 23 -22.13 -7.55 -1.47
N THR A 24 -21.07 -7.91 -0.74
CA THR A 24 -20.42 -9.22 -0.90
C THR A 24 -21.33 -10.36 -0.47
N ILE A 25 -22.03 -10.20 0.66
CA ILE A 25 -23.04 -11.17 1.12
C ILE A 25 -24.19 -11.25 0.12
N SER A 26 -24.75 -10.12 -0.33
CA SER A 26 -25.83 -10.11 -1.33
C SER A 26 -25.43 -10.78 -2.63
N LYS A 27 -24.20 -10.54 -3.12
CA LYS A 27 -23.66 -11.18 -4.33
C LYS A 27 -23.53 -12.69 -4.19
N ARG A 28 -23.17 -13.18 -2.99
CA ARG A 28 -23.09 -14.62 -2.71
C ARG A 28 -24.48 -15.26 -2.58
N GLY A 29 -25.41 -14.55 -1.92
CA GLY A 29 -26.76 -15.04 -1.64
C GLY A 29 -27.71 -15.00 -2.84
N GLU A 30 -27.34 -14.34 -3.94
CA GLU A 30 -28.17 -14.30 -5.14
C GLU A 30 -28.26 -15.69 -5.77
N ALA A 31 -29.37 -16.38 -5.50
CA ALA A 31 -29.65 -17.69 -6.06
C ALA A 31 -29.73 -17.60 -7.59
N LYS A 32 -29.22 -18.62 -8.29
CA LYS A 32 -29.35 -18.73 -9.76
C LYS A 32 -30.80 -18.86 -10.25
N LYS A 33 -31.76 -19.05 -9.35
CA LYS A 33 -33.19 -19.16 -9.65
C LYS A 33 -33.86 -17.81 -9.40
N THR A 34 -34.72 -17.40 -10.33
CA THR A 34 -35.62 -16.26 -10.17
C THR A 34 -36.43 -16.44 -8.89
N ALA A 35 -36.40 -15.45 -8.01
CA ALA A 35 -37.17 -15.52 -6.77
C ALA A 35 -38.67 -15.39 -7.09
N ASP A 36 -39.52 -16.11 -6.38
CA ASP A 36 -40.98 -16.01 -6.57
C ASP A 36 -41.49 -14.57 -6.34
N THR A 37 -40.79 -13.81 -5.49
CA THR A 37 -41.02 -12.38 -5.27
C THR A 37 -40.80 -11.53 -6.52
N GLU A 38 -39.83 -11.87 -7.38
CA GLU A 38 -39.59 -11.14 -8.62
C GLU A 38 -40.70 -11.40 -9.65
N LYS A 39 -41.24 -12.62 -9.68
CA LYS A 39 -42.38 -13.00 -10.54
C LYS A 39 -43.66 -12.30 -10.10
N GLU A 40 -43.84 -12.13 -8.80
CA GLU A 40 -45.04 -11.51 -8.22
C GLU A 40 -45.27 -10.08 -8.73
N ILE A 41 -44.19 -9.29 -8.89
CA ILE A 41 -44.26 -7.93 -9.43
C ILE A 41 -44.85 -7.93 -10.86
N PHE A 42 -44.44 -8.89 -11.69
CA PHE A 42 -44.92 -9.02 -13.06
C PHE A 42 -46.33 -9.62 -13.14
N ARG A 43 -46.70 -10.45 -12.17
CA ARG A 43 -48.07 -10.96 -12.02
C ARG A 43 -49.05 -9.85 -11.69
N ILE A 44 -48.73 -9.00 -10.72
CA ILE A 44 -49.56 -7.86 -10.29
C ILE A 44 -49.75 -6.85 -11.41
N THR A 45 -48.71 -6.61 -12.22
CA THR A 45 -48.76 -5.67 -13.35
C THR A 45 -49.43 -6.24 -14.61
N GLY A 46 -49.89 -7.50 -14.58
CA GLY A 46 -50.56 -8.14 -15.72
C GLY A 46 -49.64 -8.41 -16.92
N HIS A 47 -48.34 -8.57 -16.69
CA HIS A 47 -47.37 -8.79 -17.77
C HIS A 47 -47.59 -10.15 -18.45
N LYS A 48 -47.77 -10.16 -19.77
CA LYS A 48 -48.10 -11.40 -20.54
C LYS A 48 -47.04 -12.50 -20.44
N GLN A 49 -45.77 -12.12 -20.25
CA GLN A 49 -44.63 -13.04 -20.18
C GLN A 49 -43.90 -12.89 -18.85
N VAL A 50 -44.53 -13.30 -17.75
CA VAL A 50 -44.01 -13.15 -16.37
C VAL A 50 -42.62 -13.76 -16.20
N GLU A 51 -42.42 -15.00 -16.66
CA GLU A 51 -41.16 -15.73 -16.50
C GLU A 51 -39.99 -15.03 -17.20
N LEU A 52 -40.18 -14.63 -18.47
CA LEU A 52 -39.14 -13.95 -19.23
C LEU A 52 -38.80 -12.59 -18.60
N ALA A 53 -39.83 -11.84 -18.16
CA ALA A 53 -39.63 -10.55 -17.51
C ALA A 53 -38.86 -10.69 -16.19
N ALA A 54 -39.18 -11.69 -15.37
CA ALA A 54 -38.46 -12.00 -14.14
C ALA A 54 -36.99 -12.35 -14.41
N ILE A 55 -36.70 -13.19 -15.41
CA ILE A 55 -35.32 -13.53 -15.80
C ILE A 55 -34.55 -12.29 -16.26
N CYS A 56 -35.18 -11.42 -17.06
CA CYS A 56 -34.57 -10.17 -17.52
C CYS A 56 -34.27 -9.22 -16.36
N LEU A 57 -35.20 -9.09 -15.40
CA LEU A 57 -35.01 -8.29 -14.20
C LEU A 57 -33.88 -8.84 -13.34
N GLN A 58 -33.88 -10.15 -13.08
CA GLN A 58 -32.83 -10.82 -12.34
C GLN A 58 -31.47 -10.52 -12.98
N ARG A 59 -31.31 -10.79 -14.28
CA ARG A 59 -30.07 -10.48 -15.03
C ARG A 59 -29.62 -9.03 -14.89
N ARG A 60 -30.55 -8.08 -14.92
CA ARG A 60 -30.26 -6.66 -14.73
C ARG A 60 -29.80 -6.37 -13.30
N ASN A 61 -30.44 -6.98 -12.30
CA ASN A 61 -30.08 -6.86 -10.89
C ASN A 61 -28.69 -7.42 -10.62
N GLN A 62 -28.35 -8.62 -11.14
CA GLN A 62 -27.02 -9.20 -10.94
C GLN A 62 -25.92 -8.30 -11.53
N LYS A 63 -26.16 -7.73 -12.72
CA LYS A 63 -25.21 -6.77 -13.34
C LYS A 63 -25.01 -5.53 -12.48
N ARG A 64 -26.09 -4.96 -11.94
CA ARG A 64 -26.02 -3.81 -11.03
C ARG A 64 -25.30 -4.16 -9.74
N LEU A 65 -25.64 -5.29 -9.14
CA LEU A 65 -25.01 -5.80 -7.92
C LEU A 65 -23.52 -6.03 -8.11
N PHE A 66 -23.12 -6.64 -9.23
CA PHE A 66 -21.71 -6.83 -9.59
C PHE A 66 -20.96 -5.50 -9.75
N TYR A 67 -21.58 -4.52 -10.41
CA TYR A 67 -21.00 -3.19 -10.58
C TYR A 67 -20.78 -2.50 -9.23
N HIS A 68 -21.81 -2.43 -8.39
CA HIS A 68 -21.71 -1.80 -7.08
C HIS A 68 -20.76 -2.54 -6.13
N HIS A 69 -20.75 -3.87 -6.17
CA HIS A 69 -19.78 -4.67 -5.42
C HIS A 69 -18.34 -4.32 -5.82
N THR A 70 -18.07 -4.20 -7.12
CA THR A 70 -16.75 -3.85 -7.63
C THR A 70 -16.31 -2.47 -7.13
N LEU A 71 -17.21 -1.48 -7.17
CA LEU A 71 -16.92 -0.14 -6.62
C LEU A 71 -16.66 -0.18 -5.11
N ALA A 72 -17.52 -0.84 -4.34
CA ALA A 72 -17.36 -0.94 -2.90
C ALA A 72 -16.06 -1.67 -2.50
N ARG A 73 -15.65 -2.69 -3.27
CA ARG A 73 -14.35 -3.35 -3.10
C ARG A 73 -13.20 -2.37 -3.33
N GLN A 74 -13.25 -1.57 -4.40
CA GLN A 74 -12.22 -0.56 -4.69
C GLN A 74 -12.14 0.47 -3.57
N ASP A 75 -13.28 0.98 -3.09
CA ASP A 75 -13.35 1.92 -1.97
C ASP A 75 -12.72 1.32 -0.70
N PHE A 76 -13.07 0.07 -0.38
CA PHE A 76 -12.51 -0.68 0.74
C PHE A 76 -10.98 -0.83 0.63
N LEU A 77 -10.48 -1.29 -0.52
CA LEU A 77 -9.04 -1.47 -0.75
C LEU A 77 -8.28 -0.15 -0.64
N GLN A 78 -8.81 0.93 -1.23
CA GLN A 78 -8.21 2.26 -1.14
C GLN A 78 -8.19 2.77 0.31
N PHE A 79 -9.26 2.51 1.06
CA PHE A 79 -9.34 2.89 2.46
C PHE A 79 -8.29 2.16 3.31
N ILE A 80 -8.17 0.83 3.12
CA ILE A 80 -7.15 0.02 3.79
C ILE A 80 -5.74 0.50 3.41
N ALA A 81 -5.48 0.82 2.14
CA ALA A 81 -4.21 1.38 1.70
C ALA A 81 -3.90 2.73 2.37
N LYS A 82 -4.90 3.60 2.57
CA LYS A 82 -4.72 4.86 3.33
C LYS A 82 -4.39 4.57 4.80
N LEU A 83 -5.06 3.60 5.43
CA LEU A 83 -4.77 3.22 6.81
C LEU A 83 -3.34 2.69 6.98
N PHE A 84 -2.79 1.95 6.02
CA PHE A 84 -1.38 1.50 6.08
C PHE A 84 -0.38 2.63 6.14
N LYS A 85 -0.69 3.79 5.56
CA LYS A 85 0.21 4.94 5.58
C LYS A 85 0.26 5.63 6.95
N VAL A 86 -0.77 5.46 7.78
CA VAL A 86 -0.95 6.23 9.02
C VAL A 86 -0.84 5.36 10.28
N SER A 87 -1.16 4.07 10.17
CA SER A 87 -1.16 3.14 11.31
C SER A 87 0.24 2.60 11.62
N SER A 88 0.66 2.66 12.88
CA SER A 88 1.83 1.93 13.39
C SER A 88 1.62 0.42 13.42
N GLY A 89 0.36 -0.05 13.40
CA GLY A 89 -0.03 -1.46 13.43
C GLY A 89 -0.25 -2.08 12.06
N LYS A 90 0.54 -1.71 11.03
CA LYS A 90 0.34 -2.15 9.63
C LYS A 90 0.20 -3.67 9.49
N ILE A 91 1.04 -4.44 10.17
CA ILE A 91 1.05 -5.92 10.09
C ILE A 91 -0.27 -6.49 10.62
N LYS A 92 -0.71 -6.05 11.81
CA LYS A 92 -1.93 -6.56 12.44
C LYS A 92 -3.18 -6.17 11.64
N LEU A 93 -3.29 -4.90 11.25
CA LEU A 93 -4.36 -4.44 10.36
C LEU A 93 -4.37 -5.26 9.07
N GLY A 94 -3.17 -5.60 8.59
CA GLY A 94 -3.00 -6.33 7.37
C GLY A 94 -3.54 -7.74 7.40
N ASN A 95 -3.09 -8.50 8.38
CA ASN A 95 -3.53 -9.87 8.59
C ASN A 95 -5.05 -9.93 8.81
N LEU A 96 -5.61 -9.01 9.59
CA LEU A 96 -7.07 -8.91 9.80
C LEU A 96 -7.83 -8.61 8.50
N SER A 97 -7.29 -7.75 7.65
CA SER A 97 -7.92 -7.42 6.37
C SER A 97 -7.94 -8.62 5.42
N VAL A 98 -6.84 -9.38 5.36
CA VAL A 98 -6.74 -10.62 4.56
C VAL A 98 -7.68 -11.69 5.08
N GLU A 99 -7.68 -11.91 6.41
CA GLU A 99 -8.57 -12.88 7.05
C GLU A 99 -10.05 -12.54 6.79
N PHE A 100 -10.39 -11.25 6.90
CA PHE A 100 -11.74 -10.77 6.62
C PHE A 100 -12.19 -11.06 5.19
N VAL A 101 -11.40 -10.68 4.17
CA VAL A 101 -11.80 -10.94 2.76
C VAL A 101 -11.81 -12.43 2.43
N LYS A 102 -10.98 -13.23 3.11
CA LYS A 102 -10.98 -14.69 2.99
C LYS A 102 -12.28 -15.29 3.55
N LEU A 103 -12.77 -14.81 4.70
CA LEU A 103 -14.09 -15.21 5.22
C LEU A 103 -15.23 -14.86 4.26
N LEU A 104 -15.05 -13.81 3.46
CA LEU A 104 -15.98 -13.40 2.43
C LEU A 104 -15.78 -14.11 1.07
N ASP A 105 -14.86 -15.07 0.97
CA ASP A 105 -14.45 -15.76 -0.26
C ASP A 105 -14.23 -14.79 -1.45
N ASP A 106 -13.76 -13.56 -1.17
CA ASP A 106 -13.46 -12.57 -2.20
C ASP A 106 -11.99 -12.66 -2.61
N THR A 107 -11.69 -13.63 -3.47
CA THR A 107 -10.33 -13.93 -3.92
C THR A 107 -9.64 -12.74 -4.59
N GLU A 108 -10.41 -11.91 -5.30
CA GLU A 108 -9.87 -10.73 -5.97
C GLU A 108 -9.43 -9.65 -4.97
N ALA A 109 -10.23 -9.43 -3.92
CA ALA A 109 -9.84 -8.54 -2.83
C ALA A 109 -8.65 -9.09 -2.04
N GLN A 110 -8.62 -10.42 -1.82
CA GLN A 110 -7.50 -11.10 -1.18
C GLN A 110 -6.18 -10.86 -1.94
N THR A 111 -6.14 -11.15 -3.23
CA THR A 111 -4.94 -10.94 -4.05
C THR A 111 -4.52 -9.47 -4.08
N ALA A 112 -5.48 -8.54 -4.16
CA ALA A 112 -5.19 -7.11 -4.15
C ALA A 112 -4.58 -6.66 -2.81
N LEU A 113 -5.10 -7.16 -1.69
CA LEU A 113 -4.56 -6.90 -0.36
C LEU A 113 -3.15 -7.49 -0.19
N GLU A 114 -2.94 -8.75 -0.55
CA GLU A 114 -1.63 -9.42 -0.51
C GLU A 114 -0.57 -8.63 -1.31
N LYS A 115 -0.94 -8.13 -2.48
CA LYS A 115 -0.08 -7.25 -3.28
C LYS A 115 0.24 -5.93 -2.55
N LEU A 116 -0.77 -5.27 -1.98
CA LEU A 116 -0.57 -4.04 -1.19
C LEU A 116 0.35 -4.28 0.02
N PHE A 117 0.33 -5.46 0.65
CA PHE A 117 1.26 -5.81 1.73
C PHE A 117 2.69 -5.98 1.24
N ALA A 118 2.87 -6.69 0.13
CA ALA A 118 4.19 -6.92 -0.44
C ALA A 118 4.88 -5.60 -0.79
N GLU A 119 4.15 -4.68 -1.41
CA GLU A 119 4.66 -3.35 -1.81
C GLU A 119 5.04 -2.49 -0.59
N ASN A 120 4.20 -2.46 0.46
CA ASN A 120 4.49 -1.68 1.65
C ASN A 120 5.61 -2.27 2.53
N SER A 121 5.83 -3.59 2.48
CA SER A 121 6.93 -4.24 3.22
C SER A 121 8.30 -3.96 2.60
N GLN A 122 8.36 -3.66 1.30
CA GLN A 122 9.59 -3.33 0.59
C GLN A 122 10.03 -1.88 0.82
N THR A 123 9.08 -0.93 0.91
CA THR A 123 9.38 0.49 1.10
C THR A 123 9.97 0.80 2.47
N ASP A 124 9.53 0.11 3.52
CA ASP A 124 10.10 0.28 4.86
C ASP A 124 11.59 -0.12 4.89
N LYS A 125 12.00 -1.18 4.17
CA LYS A 125 13.41 -1.60 4.07
C LYS A 125 14.28 -0.64 3.26
N GLN A 126 13.75 -0.05 2.19
CA GLN A 126 14.49 0.93 1.37
C GLN A 126 14.74 2.25 2.13
N SER A 127 13.84 2.65 3.03
CA SER A 127 14.06 3.84 3.86
C SER A 127 15.26 3.68 4.81
N VAL A 128 15.44 2.48 5.37
CA VAL A 128 16.55 2.15 6.26
C VAL A 128 17.89 2.23 5.51
N VAL A 129 17.95 1.72 4.27
CA VAL A 129 19.18 1.79 3.45
C VAL A 129 19.56 3.23 3.11
N LYS A 130 18.59 4.09 2.75
CA LYS A 130 18.86 5.50 2.45
C LYS A 130 19.33 6.30 3.68
N HIS A 131 18.86 5.93 4.87
CA HIS A 131 19.34 6.53 6.12
C HIS A 131 20.76 6.05 6.46
N LEU A 132 21.06 4.76 6.26
CA LEU A 132 22.41 4.21 6.40
C LEU A 132 23.40 4.87 5.44
N GLU A 133 23.06 5.04 4.16
CA GLU A 133 23.93 5.72 3.20
C GLU A 133 24.24 7.17 3.61
N LYS A 134 23.24 7.91 4.09
CA LYS A 134 23.47 9.28 4.59
C LYS A 134 24.35 9.32 5.84
N ASP A 135 24.28 8.32 6.71
CA ASP A 135 25.14 8.23 7.88
C ASP A 135 26.56 7.75 7.55
N LEU A 136 26.70 6.80 6.62
CA LEU A 136 27.98 6.25 6.18
C LEU A 136 28.80 7.26 5.37
N TRP A 137 28.13 8.07 4.56
CA TRP A 137 28.78 9.06 3.68
C TRP A 137 28.70 10.47 4.23
N ASN A 138 28.49 10.65 5.54
CA ASN A 138 28.46 11.98 6.15
C ASN A 138 29.89 12.54 6.26
N PRO A 139 30.30 13.52 5.42
CA PRO A 139 31.69 14.01 5.39
C PRO A 139 32.10 14.67 6.71
N ASN A 140 31.13 15.12 7.52
CA ASN A 140 31.38 15.71 8.84
C ASN A 140 31.69 14.67 9.93
N LYS A 141 31.25 13.41 9.76
CA LYS A 141 31.57 12.31 10.69
C LYS A 141 32.87 11.60 10.33
N HIS A 142 33.28 11.68 9.06
CA HIS A 142 34.48 11.05 8.52
C HIS A 142 35.50 12.11 8.08
N ALA A 143 35.73 13.12 8.93
CA ALA A 143 36.83 14.03 8.72
C ALA A 143 38.13 13.20 8.64
N PRO A 144 38.91 13.31 7.55
CA PRO A 144 40.20 12.61 7.46
C PRO A 144 41.02 13.02 8.68
N LEU A 145 41.60 12.03 9.39
CA LEU A 145 42.55 12.28 10.47
C LEU A 145 43.53 13.32 9.94
N SER A 146 43.52 14.52 10.53
CA SER A 146 44.36 15.62 10.09
C SER A 146 45.78 15.08 10.04
N VAL A 147 46.32 14.99 8.83
CA VAL A 147 47.69 14.57 8.62
C VAL A 147 48.54 15.64 9.30
N ASN A 148 49.08 15.32 10.48
CA ASN A 148 50.07 16.17 11.11
C ASN A 148 51.16 16.40 10.06
N PRO A 149 51.48 17.65 9.70
CA PRO A 149 52.50 17.91 8.69
C PRO A 149 53.80 17.30 9.18
N ILE A 150 54.25 16.25 8.49
CA ILE A 150 55.56 15.66 8.70
C ILE A 150 56.56 16.77 8.37
N SER A 151 57.20 17.30 9.41
CA SER A 151 58.24 18.31 9.26
C SER A 151 59.45 17.68 8.59
N THR A 152 59.57 17.86 7.28
CA THR A 152 60.77 17.49 6.52
C THR A 152 61.81 18.58 6.67
N HIS A 153 62.42 18.68 7.85
CA HIS A 153 63.68 19.39 8.01
C HIS A 153 64.83 18.45 7.62
N LEU A 154 65.20 18.48 6.34
CA LEU A 154 66.44 17.87 5.85
C LEU A 154 67.59 18.86 6.08
N PRO A 155 68.62 18.51 6.87
CA PRO A 155 69.81 19.35 7.03
C PRO A 155 70.64 19.33 5.74
N SER A 156 70.87 20.50 5.16
CA SER A 156 71.79 20.70 4.05
C SER A 156 73.23 20.58 4.53
N MET A 157 73.95 19.55 4.06
CA MET A 157 75.40 19.43 4.24
C MET A 157 76.11 20.32 3.23
N THR A 158 76.66 21.45 3.69
CA THR A 158 77.61 22.26 2.93
C THR A 158 78.99 21.62 3.00
N THR A 159 79.44 21.05 1.87
CA THR A 159 80.81 20.56 1.70
C THR A 159 81.70 21.71 1.25
N THR A 160 82.58 22.20 2.14
CA THR A 160 83.62 23.19 1.81
C THR A 160 84.91 22.43 1.48
N ALA A 161 85.29 22.38 0.20
CA ALA A 161 86.58 21.85 -0.23
C ALA A 161 87.58 22.99 -0.38
N ASN A 162 88.55 23.08 0.54
CA ASN A 162 89.72 23.93 0.42
C ASN A 162 90.75 23.26 -0.49
N LEU A 163 91.19 23.96 -1.55
CA LEU A 163 92.35 23.59 -2.37
C LEU A 163 93.60 24.28 -1.82
N PRO A 164 94.74 23.57 -1.69
CA PRO A 164 96.01 24.21 -1.36
C PRO A 164 96.69 24.78 -2.62
N VAL A 165 97.17 26.02 -2.49
CA VAL A 165 98.12 26.68 -3.38
C VAL A 165 99.49 26.03 -3.18
N LYS A 166 100.18 25.69 -4.28
CA LYS A 166 101.61 25.36 -4.28
C LYS A 166 102.37 26.47 -4.99
N ASP A 167 103.41 26.95 -4.33
CA ASP A 167 104.51 27.74 -4.88
C ASP A 167 105.40 26.90 -5.82
#